data_AF-A0A4S9WSI9-F1
#
_entry.id   AF-A0A4S9WSI9-F1
#
_cell.length_a   1.000
_cell.length_b   1.000
_cell.length_c   1.000
_cell.angle_alpha   90.00
_cell.angle_beta   90.00
_cell.angle_gamma   90.00
#
_symmetry.space_group_name_H-M   'P 1'
#
loop_
_entity.id
_entity.type
_entity.pdbx_description
1 polymer ?
#
loop_
_entity_poly.entity_id
_entity_poly.type
_entity_poly.pdbx_seq_one_letter_code
_entity_poly.pdbx_strand_id
1 'polypeptide(L)'
;MYEAYKTSSMTELYDDEKAPIRRVPWYRRHKYRTLSAVAGTIVILGISLGVGLGVGLTGSEEGFPLNAGTALNYLSFLSLTAASHNMAIGLKNAGSIAKNATCMVEFSIIESCITNNECAIYNNFIAAGKPVFQIEYPAGAPGKVSAENLAKSCKINGNVGYSEVIKGKDLGGWVEYCDGTVFNTAVQY
;
A
#
# COMPACT_ATOMS: atom_id res chain seq x y z
N MET A 1 37.81 -47.63 52.71
CA MET A 1 37.03 -46.57 52.03
C MET A 1 37.19 -46.80 50.54
N TYR A 2 36.08 -46.95 49.84
CA TYR A 2 35.93 -47.64 48.55
C TYR A 2 36.33 -46.80 47.34
N GLU A 3 37.09 -47.40 46.42
CA GLU A 3 36.81 -47.40 44.98
C GLU A 3 37.73 -48.40 44.25
N ALA A 4 37.16 -49.20 43.33
CA ALA A 4 37.75 -49.58 42.03
C ALA A 4 37.05 -50.81 41.41
N TYR A 5 36.31 -50.54 40.32
CA TYR A 5 36.33 -51.25 39.02
C TYR A 5 36.84 -52.70 38.94
N LYS A 6 36.06 -53.62 38.33
CA LYS A 6 36.27 -54.07 36.93
C LYS A 6 35.29 -55.17 36.46
N THR A 7 34.75 -54.94 35.24
CA THR A 7 34.56 -55.86 34.09
C THR A 7 34.10 -57.30 34.28
N SER A 8 33.03 -57.68 33.57
CA SER A 8 33.12 -58.45 32.31
C SER A 8 31.81 -59.18 32.06
N SER A 9 31.19 -58.95 30.91
CA SER A 9 30.42 -59.99 30.23
C SER A 9 30.30 -59.61 28.77
N MET A 10 31.07 -60.30 27.95
CA MET A 10 30.92 -60.32 26.51
C MET A 10 30.74 -61.78 26.14
N THR A 11 29.50 -62.18 25.91
CA THR A 11 29.08 -63.09 24.83
C THR A 11 27.62 -63.46 25.02
N GLU A 12 26.74 -62.75 24.32
CA GLU A 12 25.62 -63.38 23.63
C GLU A 12 25.42 -62.59 22.34
N LEU A 13 26.12 -63.06 21.31
CA LEU A 13 25.89 -62.73 19.91
C LEU A 13 24.54 -63.33 19.51
N TYR A 14 23.48 -62.53 19.30
CA TYR A 14 22.40 -62.86 18.35
C TYR A 14 21.40 -61.71 18.09
N ASP A 15 21.32 -61.29 16.83
CA ASP A 15 20.25 -60.57 16.09
C ASP A 15 19.61 -59.27 16.63
N ASP A 16 20.02 -58.11 16.07
CA ASP A 16 19.07 -57.02 15.75
C ASP A 16 19.49 -56.20 14.51
N GLU A 17 19.87 -56.87 13.42
CA GLU A 17 20.08 -56.19 12.12
C GLU A 17 18.74 -55.87 11.41
N LYS A 18 17.62 -55.71 12.13
CA LYS A 18 16.29 -55.45 11.54
C LYS A 18 15.42 -54.49 12.33
N ALA A 19 15.95 -53.33 12.72
CA ALA A 19 15.08 -52.17 12.91
C ALA A 19 14.67 -51.63 11.52
N PRO A 20 13.40 -51.72 11.08
CA PRO A 20 13.00 -51.17 9.79
C PRO A 20 13.18 -49.66 9.80
N ILE A 21 13.99 -49.12 8.88
CA ILE A 21 14.06 -47.67 8.63
C ILE A 21 12.64 -47.19 8.36
N ARG A 22 12.04 -46.47 9.31
CA ARG A 22 10.68 -45.93 9.19
C ARG A 22 10.69 -44.85 8.11
N ARG A 23 10.50 -45.24 6.85
CA ARG A 23 10.39 -44.31 5.72
C ARG A 23 9.11 -43.52 5.87
N VAL A 24 9.23 -42.30 6.39
CA VAL A 24 8.13 -41.34 6.39
C VAL A 24 7.78 -41.06 4.92
N PRO A 25 6.51 -41.20 4.50
CA PRO A 25 6.14 -40.96 3.11
C PRO A 25 6.62 -39.57 2.68
N TRP A 26 7.33 -39.50 1.54
CA TRP A 26 7.85 -38.25 0.97
C TRP A 26 6.79 -37.12 0.99
N TYR A 27 5.55 -37.48 0.68
CA TYR A 27 4.41 -36.56 0.70
C TYR A 27 4.18 -35.89 2.06
N ARG A 28 4.40 -36.58 3.19
CA ARG A 28 4.27 -36.01 4.55
C ARG A 28 5.34 -34.97 4.87
N ARG A 29 6.55 -35.11 4.30
CA ARG A 29 7.66 -34.14 4.45
C ARG A 29 7.45 -32.89 3.58
N HIS A 30 6.76 -33.04 2.46
CA HIS A 30 6.41 -31.94 1.56
C HIS A 30 5.14 -31.19 1.96
N LYS A 31 4.16 -31.85 2.61
CA LYS A 31 2.93 -31.19 3.12
C LYS A 31 3.23 -29.98 3.98
N TYR A 32 4.17 -30.10 4.93
CA TYR A 32 4.53 -28.99 5.81
C TYR A 32 5.30 -27.89 5.06
N ARG A 33 6.11 -28.25 4.06
CA ARG A 33 6.81 -27.27 3.20
C ARG A 33 5.82 -26.49 2.31
N THR A 34 4.83 -27.17 1.73
CA THR A 34 3.79 -26.52 0.93
C THR A 34 2.86 -25.69 1.80
N LEU A 35 2.48 -26.17 2.99
CA LEU A 35 1.66 -25.41 3.95
C LEU A 35 2.40 -24.17 4.46
N SER A 36 3.69 -24.27 4.80
CA SER A 36 4.48 -23.10 5.20
C SER A 36 4.69 -22.11 4.06
N ALA A 37 4.85 -22.57 2.82
CA ALA A 37 4.94 -21.68 1.66
C ALA A 37 3.62 -20.94 1.43
N VAL A 38 2.48 -21.65 1.47
CA VAL A 38 1.14 -21.06 1.31
C VAL A 38 0.82 -20.09 2.45
N ALA A 39 1.08 -20.48 3.71
CA ALA A 39 0.91 -19.60 4.87
C ALA A 39 1.83 -18.38 4.79
N GLY A 40 3.08 -18.54 4.34
CA GLY A 40 4.02 -17.46 4.09
C GLY A 40 3.49 -16.47 3.04
N THR A 41 2.98 -16.96 1.90
CA THR A 41 2.35 -16.09 0.90
C THR A 41 1.10 -15.39 1.42
N ILE A 42 0.25 -16.05 2.20
CA ILE A 42 -0.96 -15.43 2.76
C ILE A 42 -0.58 -14.32 3.76
N VAL A 43 0.43 -14.54 4.59
CA VAL A 43 0.93 -13.51 5.53
C VAL A 43 1.57 -12.34 4.78
N ILE A 44 2.40 -12.61 3.76
CA ILE A 44 3.00 -11.56 2.92
C ILE A 44 1.92 -10.76 2.20
N LEU A 45 0.90 -11.42 1.64
CA LEU A 45 -0.22 -10.75 0.99
C LEU A 45 -1.08 -9.98 1.99
N GLY A 46 -1.34 -10.52 3.17
CA GLY A 46 -2.09 -9.84 4.24
C GLY A 46 -1.40 -8.59 4.76
N ILE A 47 -0.07 -8.64 4.93
CA ILE A 47 0.74 -7.46 5.29
C ILE A 47 0.79 -6.48 4.12
N SER A 48 0.96 -6.96 2.88
CA SER A 48 1.03 -6.07 1.71
C SER A 48 -0.29 -5.36 1.43
N LEU A 49 -1.42 -6.05 1.58
CA LEU A 49 -2.77 -5.50 1.36
C LEU A 49 -3.24 -4.64 2.54
N GLY A 50 -2.91 -5.04 3.78
CA GLY A 50 -3.33 -4.33 4.99
C GLY A 50 -2.60 -3.01 5.21
N VAL A 51 -1.36 -2.87 4.72
CA VAL A 51 -0.59 -1.63 4.89
C VAL A 51 -0.72 -0.71 3.66
N GLY A 52 -1.01 -1.24 2.47
CA GLY A 52 -1.12 -0.46 1.22
C GLY A 52 -2.41 0.36 1.06
N LEU A 53 -3.45 0.08 1.84
CA LEU A 53 -4.77 0.69 1.68
C LEU A 53 -5.08 1.68 2.81
N GLY A 54 -4.53 2.89 2.73
CA GLY A 54 -5.07 4.03 3.46
C GLY A 54 -4.11 4.67 4.45
N VAL A 55 -3.22 5.51 3.94
CA VAL A 55 -2.76 6.68 4.70
C VAL A 55 -3.86 7.75 4.69
N GLY A 56 -5.02 7.39 5.25
CA GLY A 56 -6.08 8.31 5.68
C GLY A 56 -6.19 8.15 7.19
N LEU A 57 -5.54 9.05 7.94
CA LEU A 57 -5.49 8.98 9.39
C LEU A 57 -6.85 9.34 10.01
N THR A 58 -7.73 8.34 10.18
CA THR A 58 -8.79 8.38 11.19
C THR A 58 -9.03 7.00 11.81
N GLY A 59 -8.59 6.86 13.07
CA GLY A 59 -9.30 6.16 14.15
C GLY A 59 -9.60 4.66 14.02
N SER A 60 -8.81 3.84 14.71
CA SER A 60 -9.30 2.59 15.30
C SER A 60 -8.77 2.50 16.73
N GLU A 61 -9.65 2.53 17.73
CA GLU A 61 -9.31 2.58 19.16
C GLU A 61 -8.70 1.29 19.73
N GLU A 62 -8.42 0.27 18.90
CA GLU A 62 -7.78 -0.98 19.33
C GLU A 62 -6.64 -1.44 18.39
N GLY A 63 -5.77 -0.51 17.97
CA GLY A 63 -4.66 -0.82 17.06
C GLY A 63 -3.38 -0.06 17.37
N PHE A 64 -2.24 -0.57 16.86
CA PHE A 64 -0.91 0.06 16.94
C PHE A 64 -0.99 1.57 16.69
N PRO A 65 -0.28 2.42 17.46
CA PRO A 65 -0.37 3.87 17.30
C PRO A 65 0.18 4.30 15.93
N LEU A 66 -0.74 4.58 15.00
CA LEU A 66 -0.44 5.15 13.69
C LEU A 66 -0.25 6.65 13.87
N ASN A 67 1.00 7.11 13.81
CA ASN A 67 1.35 8.52 13.86
C ASN A 67 2.10 8.94 12.58
N ALA A 68 2.41 10.23 12.46
CA ALA A 68 3.12 10.79 11.31
C ALA A 68 4.47 10.10 11.04
N GLY A 69 5.22 9.73 12.08
CA GLY A 69 6.48 9.00 11.94
C GLY A 69 6.28 7.60 11.36
N THR A 70 5.27 6.87 11.84
CA THR A 70 4.89 5.56 11.28
C THR A 70 4.50 5.68 9.81
N ALA A 71 3.72 6.70 9.45
CA ALA A 71 3.32 6.94 8.05
C ALA A 71 4.51 7.27 7.14
N LEU A 72 5.44 8.11 7.61
CA LEU A 72 6.67 8.45 6.85
C LEU A 72 7.60 7.26 6.68
N ASN A 73 7.76 6.42 7.72
CA ASN A 73 8.56 5.20 7.62
C ASN A 73 7.96 4.23 6.59
N TYR A 74 6.64 4.08 6.60
CA TYR A 74 5.96 3.24 5.64
C TYR A 74 6.05 3.80 4.21
N LEU A 75 5.88 5.11 4.04
CA LEU A 75 6.03 5.77 2.74
C LEU A 75 7.45 5.63 2.20
N SER A 76 8.47 5.77 3.05
CA SER A 76 9.87 5.53 2.69
C SER A 76 10.11 4.11 2.22
N PHE A 77 9.58 3.11 2.94
CA PHE A 77 9.63 1.71 2.51
C PHE A 77 8.99 1.50 1.12
N LEU A 78 7.80 2.07 0.89
CA LEU A 78 7.12 1.96 -0.41
C LEU A 78 7.89 2.66 -1.53
N SER A 79 8.43 3.85 -1.26
CA SER A 79 9.24 4.61 -2.22
C SER A 79 10.48 3.84 -2.64
N LEU A 80 11.26 3.31 -1.69
CA LEU A 80 12.43 2.50 -1.97
C LEU A 80 12.07 1.21 -2.73
N THR A 81 10.93 0.60 -2.39
CA THR A 81 10.44 -0.58 -3.09
C THR A 81 10.08 -0.24 -4.55
N ALA A 82 9.30 0.81 -4.78
CA ALA A 82 8.94 1.27 -6.13
C ALA A 82 10.18 1.60 -6.96
N ALA A 83 11.13 2.35 -6.38
CA ALA A 83 12.40 2.68 -7.02
C ALA A 83 13.21 1.43 -7.41
N SER A 84 13.24 0.38 -6.57
CA SER A 84 13.94 -0.87 -6.90
C SER A 84 13.31 -1.63 -8.09
N HIS A 85 12.07 -1.28 -8.45
CA HIS A 85 11.34 -1.79 -9.61
C HIS A 85 11.23 -0.78 -10.76
N ASN A 86 12.00 0.32 -10.74
CA ASN A 86 11.90 1.42 -11.71
C ASN A 86 10.48 2.01 -11.84
N MET A 87 9.73 2.03 -10.75
CA MET A 87 8.39 2.62 -10.68
C MET A 87 8.42 3.92 -9.89
N ALA A 88 7.67 4.92 -10.37
CA ALA A 88 7.36 6.11 -9.59
C ALA A 88 6.25 5.81 -8.57
N ILE A 89 6.27 6.51 -7.44
CA ILE A 89 5.20 6.50 -6.44
C ILE A 89 4.72 7.92 -6.15
N GLY A 90 3.50 8.07 -5.66
CA GLY A 90 2.95 9.36 -5.24
C GLY A 90 2.32 9.34 -3.86
N LEU A 91 2.15 10.53 -3.26
CA LEU A 91 1.41 10.70 -2.02
C LEU A 91 -0.07 10.93 -2.31
N LYS A 92 -0.93 10.02 -1.84
CA LYS A 92 -2.39 10.19 -1.86
C LYS A 92 -2.87 10.90 -0.59
N ASN A 93 -3.47 12.08 -0.73
CA ASN A 93 -3.95 12.90 0.39
C ASN A 93 -2.86 13.07 1.47
N ALA A 94 -3.17 12.78 2.74
CA ALA A 94 -2.22 12.80 3.85
C ALA A 94 -1.49 14.14 4.03
N GLY A 95 -2.26 15.24 3.98
CA GLY A 95 -1.73 16.61 4.06
C GLY A 95 -0.84 16.89 5.27
N SER A 96 -1.07 16.22 6.40
CA SER A 96 -0.26 16.36 7.62
C SER A 96 1.21 15.93 7.46
N ILE A 97 1.50 15.04 6.51
CA ILE A 97 2.88 14.59 6.20
C ILE A 97 3.39 15.10 4.86
N ALA A 98 2.57 15.84 4.09
CA ALA A 98 2.88 16.25 2.72
C ALA A 98 4.25 16.91 2.60
N LYS A 99 4.58 17.83 3.51
CA LYS A 99 5.88 18.54 3.53
C LYS A 99 7.08 17.59 3.64
N ASN A 100 6.98 16.58 4.50
CA ASN A 100 8.04 15.59 4.70
C ASN A 100 8.07 14.54 3.58
N ALA A 101 6.91 14.21 3.03
CA ALA A 101 6.76 13.22 1.97
C ALA A 101 7.29 13.71 0.60
N THR A 102 7.36 15.02 0.33
CA THR A 102 7.74 15.56 -0.99
C THR A 102 9.09 15.06 -1.49
N CYS A 103 10.07 14.83 -0.62
CA CYS A 103 11.37 14.30 -1.03
C CYS A 103 11.37 12.79 -1.30
N MET A 104 10.30 12.08 -0.91
CA MET A 104 10.21 10.62 -0.99
C MET A 104 9.38 10.13 -2.19
N VAL A 105 8.56 10.98 -2.80
CA VAL A 105 7.60 10.56 -3.84
C VAL A 105 7.54 11.55 -4.99
N GLU A 106 7.09 11.11 -6.15
CA GLU A 106 7.30 11.82 -7.42
C GLU A 106 6.16 12.75 -7.78
N PHE A 107 4.99 12.54 -7.17
CA PHE A 107 3.79 13.34 -7.38
C PHE A 107 2.86 13.26 -6.16
N SER A 108 1.82 14.08 -6.14
CA SER A 108 0.72 13.94 -5.20
C SER A 108 -0.61 13.71 -5.94
N ILE A 109 -1.49 12.90 -5.36
CA ILE A 109 -2.89 12.78 -5.75
C ILE A 109 -3.73 13.32 -4.59
N ILE A 110 -4.59 14.29 -4.85
CA ILE A 110 -5.43 14.90 -3.82
C ILE A 110 -6.89 14.90 -4.23
N GLU A 111 -7.78 14.70 -3.26
CA GLU A 111 -9.22 14.66 -3.48
C GLU A 111 -9.94 15.72 -2.67
N SER A 112 -10.92 16.38 -3.29
CA SER A 112 -11.82 17.31 -2.62
C SER A 112 -11.10 18.45 -1.90
N CYS A 113 -9.90 18.85 -2.36
CA CYS A 113 -9.08 19.84 -1.67
C CYS A 113 -9.73 21.23 -1.70
N ILE A 114 -10.51 21.55 -2.73
CA ILE A 114 -11.23 22.83 -2.80
C ILE A 114 -12.35 22.80 -1.78
N THR A 115 -13.11 21.70 -1.75
CA THR A 115 -14.22 21.49 -0.81
C THR A 115 -13.75 21.56 0.64
N ASN A 116 -12.56 21.03 0.94
CA ASN A 116 -11.99 20.99 2.30
C ASN A 116 -11.09 22.19 2.63
N ASN A 117 -10.84 23.09 1.67
CA ASN A 117 -9.87 24.19 1.81
C ASN A 117 -8.43 23.72 2.15
N GLU A 118 -7.99 22.63 1.52
CA GLU A 118 -6.71 21.95 1.80
C GLU A 118 -5.71 22.05 0.64
N CYS A 119 -6.08 22.61 -0.52
CA CYS A 119 -5.21 22.61 -1.70
C CYS A 119 -3.84 23.24 -1.42
N ALA A 120 -3.80 24.34 -0.66
CA ALA A 120 -2.55 25.06 -0.37
C ALA A 120 -1.51 24.22 0.38
N ILE A 121 -1.92 23.16 1.07
CA ILE A 121 -1.02 22.23 1.77
C ILE A 121 -0.05 21.56 0.79
N TYR A 122 -0.46 21.35 -0.46
CA TYR A 122 0.28 20.61 -1.48
C TYR A 122 1.14 21.51 -2.39
N ASN A 123 1.19 22.82 -2.13
CA ASN A 123 2.04 23.77 -2.89
C ASN A 123 3.53 23.46 -2.77
N ASN A 124 3.95 22.74 -1.73
CA ASN A 124 5.29 22.19 -1.59
C ASN A 124 5.68 21.25 -2.74
N PHE A 125 4.74 20.49 -3.32
CA PHE A 125 5.01 19.67 -4.49
C PHE A 125 5.28 20.53 -5.72
N ILE A 126 4.43 21.53 -5.97
CA ILE A 126 4.63 22.49 -7.07
C ILE A 126 5.96 23.23 -6.92
N ALA A 127 6.28 23.71 -5.71
CA ALA A 127 7.54 24.39 -5.42
C ALA A 127 8.77 23.47 -5.62
N ALA A 128 8.61 22.16 -5.46
CA ALA A 128 9.64 21.16 -5.73
C ALA A 128 9.66 20.70 -7.20
N GLY A 129 8.84 21.29 -8.08
CA GLY A 129 8.72 20.89 -9.48
C GLY A 129 8.02 19.54 -9.69
N LYS A 130 7.23 19.09 -8.71
CA LYS A 130 6.50 17.80 -8.74
C LYS A 130 5.01 18.04 -9.03
N PRO A 131 4.38 17.22 -9.88
CA PRO A 131 2.98 17.40 -10.24
C PRO A 131 2.04 17.07 -9.08
N VAL A 132 0.89 17.75 -9.07
CA VAL A 132 -0.23 17.47 -8.17
C VAL A 132 -1.46 17.15 -9.01
N PHE A 133 -1.94 15.91 -8.94
CA PHE A 133 -3.17 15.47 -9.58
C PHE A 133 -4.35 15.70 -8.64
N GLN A 134 -5.18 16.68 -8.95
CA GLN A 134 -6.33 17.07 -8.12
C GLN A 134 -7.62 16.54 -8.71
N ILE A 135 -8.44 15.93 -7.85
CA ILE A 135 -9.74 15.36 -8.23
C ILE A 135 -10.83 16.01 -7.39
N GLU A 136 -11.86 16.53 -8.05
CA GLU A 136 -13.07 17.05 -7.40
C GLU A 136 -14.32 16.28 -7.85
N TYR A 137 -15.32 16.24 -6.95
CA TYR A 137 -16.55 15.44 -7.11
C TYR A 137 -17.82 16.32 -6.97
N PRO A 138 -18.04 17.31 -7.85
CA PRO A 138 -19.20 18.20 -7.79
C PRO A 138 -20.52 17.46 -8.01
N ALA A 139 -21.61 18.08 -7.54
CA ALA A 139 -22.95 17.61 -7.86
C ALA A 139 -23.19 17.62 -9.38
N GLY A 140 -23.76 16.52 -9.89
CA GLY A 140 -23.95 16.28 -11.32
C GLY A 140 -22.86 15.43 -11.97
N ALA A 141 -21.77 15.12 -11.25
CA ALA A 141 -20.74 14.18 -11.71
C ALA A 141 -21.07 12.72 -11.30
N PRO A 142 -20.85 11.73 -12.19
CA PRO A 142 -20.55 11.90 -13.59
C PRO A 142 -21.79 12.34 -14.38
N GLY A 143 -21.60 13.00 -15.53
CA GLY A 143 -22.68 13.40 -16.43
C GLY A 143 -22.79 14.90 -16.60
N LYS A 144 -23.91 15.49 -16.17
CA LYS A 144 -24.21 16.92 -16.37
C LYS A 144 -23.84 17.73 -15.14
N VAL A 145 -22.59 18.18 -15.07
CA VAL A 145 -22.17 19.19 -14.10
C VAL A 145 -22.65 20.57 -14.60
N SER A 146 -23.23 21.39 -13.73
CA SER A 146 -23.60 22.77 -14.11
C SER A 146 -22.36 23.65 -14.19
N ALA A 147 -22.39 24.70 -15.01
CA ALA A 147 -21.29 25.68 -15.07
C ALA A 147 -20.96 26.28 -13.69
N GLU A 148 -21.97 26.46 -12.83
CA GLU A 148 -21.79 26.91 -11.46
C GLU A 148 -21.03 25.89 -10.59
N ASN A 149 -21.41 24.61 -10.66
CA ASN A 149 -20.74 23.56 -9.89
C ASN A 149 -19.30 23.34 -10.40
N LEU A 150 -19.10 23.40 -11.73
CA LEU A 150 -17.78 23.32 -12.33
C LEU A 150 -16.89 24.47 -11.84
N ALA A 151 -17.39 25.70 -11.88
CA ALA A 151 -16.65 26.88 -11.40
C ALA A 151 -16.30 26.81 -9.90
N LYS A 152 -17.16 26.20 -9.07
CA LYS A 152 -16.88 25.98 -7.64
C LYS A 152 -15.84 24.89 -7.39
N SER A 153 -15.73 23.92 -8.31
CA SER A 153 -14.81 22.78 -8.22
C SER A 153 -13.53 22.96 -9.03
N CYS A 154 -13.30 24.14 -9.59
CA CYS A 154 -12.10 24.46 -10.36
C CYS A 154 -11.45 25.73 -9.85
N LYS A 155 -10.12 25.72 -9.71
CA LYS A 155 -9.34 26.91 -9.35
C LYS A 155 -8.42 27.34 -10.49
N ILE A 156 -9.05 27.77 -11.59
CA ILE A 156 -8.41 28.17 -12.86
C ILE A 156 -7.21 29.12 -12.67
N ASN A 157 -7.20 29.98 -11.64
CA ASN A 157 -6.09 30.88 -11.31
C ASN A 157 -5.45 30.65 -9.92
N GLY A 158 -5.96 29.70 -9.13
CA GLY A 158 -5.53 29.48 -7.75
C GLY A 158 -4.63 28.26 -7.56
N ASN A 159 -4.73 27.28 -8.47
CA ASN A 159 -4.00 26.02 -8.42
C ASN A 159 -3.08 25.88 -9.64
N VAL A 160 -2.34 26.96 -9.94
CA VAL A 160 -1.35 26.96 -11.02
C VAL A 160 -0.34 25.83 -10.80
N GLY A 161 -0.17 24.96 -11.80
CA GLY A 161 0.69 23.78 -11.75
C GLY A 161 -0.01 22.48 -11.31
N TYR A 162 -1.27 22.56 -10.87
CA TYR A 162 -2.08 21.37 -10.58
C TYR A 162 -2.68 20.83 -11.88
N SER A 163 -2.85 19.51 -11.93
CA SER A 163 -3.59 18.81 -12.97
C SER A 163 -4.98 18.47 -12.43
N GLU A 164 -5.95 19.33 -12.71
CA GLU A 164 -7.32 19.25 -12.18
C GLU A 164 -8.22 18.40 -13.07
N VAL A 165 -8.97 17.47 -12.46
CA VAL A 165 -10.01 16.67 -13.13
C VAL A 165 -11.28 16.59 -12.29
N ILE A 166 -12.42 16.61 -12.97
CA ILE A 166 -13.75 16.39 -12.38
C ILE A 166 -14.16 14.94 -12.64
N LYS A 167 -14.57 14.24 -11.60
CA LYS A 167 -14.92 12.81 -11.67
C LYS A 167 -16.22 12.51 -10.92
N GLY A 168 -16.86 11.40 -11.29
CA GLY A 168 -17.80 10.72 -10.41
C GLY A 168 -17.06 9.92 -9.32
N LYS A 169 -17.70 9.66 -8.18
CA LYS A 169 -17.08 8.94 -7.04
C LYS A 169 -16.66 7.50 -7.37
N ASP A 170 -17.33 6.87 -8.33
CA ASP A 170 -16.99 5.51 -8.78
C ASP A 170 -15.78 5.47 -9.72
N LEU A 171 -15.18 6.63 -10.03
CA LEU A 171 -13.97 6.78 -10.86
C LEU A 171 -14.04 6.08 -12.23
N GLY A 172 -15.25 5.98 -12.80
CA GLY A 172 -15.47 5.40 -14.12
C GLY A 172 -14.84 6.20 -15.28
N GLY A 173 -15.15 5.80 -16.51
CA GLY A 173 -14.55 6.35 -17.72
C GLY A 173 -14.72 7.84 -17.96
N TRP A 174 -15.81 8.42 -17.44
CA TRP A 174 -16.18 9.82 -17.62
C TRP A 174 -15.24 10.77 -16.87
N VAL A 175 -14.80 11.85 -17.52
CA VAL A 175 -14.05 12.96 -16.93
C VAL A 175 -14.49 14.28 -17.57
N GLU A 176 -14.54 15.33 -16.76
CA GLU A 176 -14.68 16.71 -17.23
C GLU A 176 -13.48 17.54 -16.74
N TYR A 177 -12.97 18.45 -17.57
CA TYR A 177 -11.89 19.36 -17.22
C TYR A 177 -12.44 20.75 -16.90
N CYS A 178 -11.62 21.60 -16.29
CA CYS A 178 -12.03 22.93 -15.85
C CYS A 178 -12.37 23.91 -16.99
N ASP A 179 -12.03 23.59 -18.23
CA ASP A 179 -12.46 24.32 -19.42
C ASP A 179 -13.82 23.82 -19.97
N GLY A 180 -14.44 22.85 -19.30
CA GLY A 180 -15.71 22.21 -19.68
C GLY A 180 -15.56 21.11 -20.73
N THR A 181 -14.33 20.73 -21.12
CA THR A 181 -14.13 19.60 -22.03
C THR A 181 -14.43 18.28 -21.33
N VAL A 182 -15.14 17.39 -22.03
CA VAL A 182 -15.62 16.11 -21.47
C VAL A 182 -15.08 14.95 -22.31
N PHE A 183 -14.59 13.92 -21.63
CA PHE A 183 -14.17 12.67 -22.26
C PHE A 183 -14.81 11.48 -21.53
N ASN A 184 -14.94 10.36 -22.24
CA ASN A 184 -15.39 9.11 -21.66
C ASN A 184 -14.60 7.94 -22.25
N THR A 185 -13.78 7.30 -21.42
CA THR A 185 -12.99 6.14 -21.81
C THR A 185 -13.74 4.85 -21.48
N ALA A 186 -13.83 3.90 -22.41
CA ALA A 186 -14.42 2.60 -22.13
C ALA A 186 -13.66 1.90 -20.98
N VAL A 187 -14.37 1.53 -19.92
CA VAL A 187 -13.81 0.78 -18.79
C VAL A 187 -14.08 -0.70 -19.06
N GLN A 188 -13.03 -1.50 -19.18
CA GLN A 188 -13.15 -2.96 -19.25
C GLN A 188 -13.27 -3.49 -17.83
N TYR A 189 -14.38 -4.18 -17.53
CA TYR A 189 -14.59 -4.90 -16.28
C TYR A 189 -14.28 -6.39 -16.46
#